data_AF-A0A562Q009-F1
#
_entry.id   AF-A0A562Q009-F1
#
_cell.length_a   1.000
_cell.length_b   1.000
_cell.length_c   1.000
_cell.angle_alpha   90.00
_cell.angle_beta   90.00
_cell.angle_gamma   90.00
#
_symmetry.space_group_name_H-M   'P 1'
#
loop_
_entity.id
_entity.type
_entity.pdbx_description
1 polymer ?
#
loop_
_entity_poly.entity_id
_entity_poly.type
_entity_poly.pdbx_seq_one_letter_code
_entity_poly.pdbx_strand_id
1 'polypeptide(L)'
;MKTLLQRVAAVAAMLAFALNASAAIGSAGAADVTLAGQPADAFAYQDGWNPHAGPGGDTSGFGTAFDGLGAGPFTLLDRYDHTDGFSNTGMLTYTFTETTGTSGMWSVTNTSATQMVTLDLVFAIHAGNQGGAWLFDDQMIMPGATLTGDWRILWTVGQGNHPDFSNLTLFGRDIATTPVPEPQAPAMLLAGLALTALALRRGRRR
;
A
#
# COMPACT_ATOMS: atom_id res chain seq x y z
N MET A 1 45.56 -30.72 -43.50
CA MET A 1 44.29 -30.99 -42.78
C MET A 1 44.33 -30.52 -41.31
N LYS A 2 44.78 -29.29 -41.01
CA LYS A 2 44.82 -28.73 -39.63
C LYS A 2 44.07 -27.40 -39.49
N THR A 3 43.38 -26.94 -40.53
CA THR A 3 42.86 -25.57 -40.62
C THR A 3 41.33 -25.46 -40.61
N LEU A 4 40.59 -26.57 -40.65
CA LEU A 4 39.12 -26.57 -40.55
C LEU A 4 38.62 -26.77 -39.11
N LEU A 5 39.26 -27.65 -38.34
CA LEU A 5 38.86 -27.97 -36.95
C LEU A 5 39.07 -26.80 -35.96
N GLN A 6 40.03 -25.92 -36.21
CA GLN A 6 40.24 -24.71 -35.37
C GLN A 6 39.22 -23.60 -35.64
N ARG A 7 38.55 -23.58 -36.81
CA ARG A 7 37.57 -22.55 -37.14
C ARG A 7 36.17 -22.84 -36.60
N VAL A 8 35.85 -24.11 -36.32
CA VAL A 8 34.57 -24.50 -35.71
C VAL A 8 34.56 -24.26 -34.19
N ALA A 9 35.71 -24.37 -33.52
CA ALA A 9 35.81 -24.09 -32.08
C ALA A 9 35.66 -22.60 -31.71
N ALA A 10 35.93 -21.68 -32.65
CA ALA A 10 35.83 -20.24 -32.39
C ALA A 10 34.41 -19.67 -32.51
N VAL A 11 33.46 -20.39 -33.14
CA VAL A 11 32.06 -19.94 -33.28
C VAL A 11 31.21 -20.40 -32.09
N ALA A 12 31.55 -21.51 -31.44
CA ALA A 12 30.83 -22.00 -30.25
C ALA A 12 31.11 -21.18 -28.98
N ALA A 13 32.27 -20.50 -28.89
CA ALA A 13 32.64 -19.70 -27.72
C ALA A 13 32.06 -18.27 -27.72
N MET A 14 31.53 -17.78 -28.86
CA MET A 14 30.88 -16.47 -28.95
C MET A 14 29.36 -16.51 -28.70
N LEU A 15 28.76 -17.70 -28.53
CA LEU A 15 27.33 -17.85 -28.21
C LEU A 15 27.02 -17.94 -26.71
N ALA A 16 28.02 -17.80 -25.82
CA ALA A 16 27.83 -18.01 -24.37
C ALA A 16 27.67 -16.71 -23.55
N PHE A 17 27.58 -15.53 -24.18
CA PHE A 17 27.41 -14.24 -23.48
C PHE A 17 26.02 -13.62 -23.59
N ALA A 18 25.04 -14.34 -24.13
CA ALA A 18 23.66 -13.89 -24.14
C ALA A 18 22.91 -14.45 -22.92
N LEU A 19 22.28 -13.54 -22.17
CA LEU A 19 21.12 -13.77 -21.29
C LEU A 19 21.42 -14.24 -19.85
N ASN A 20 21.93 -13.34 -19.01
CA ASN A 20 21.45 -13.24 -17.63
C ASN A 20 21.11 -11.78 -17.36
N ALA A 21 19.99 -11.35 -17.93
CA ALA A 21 19.43 -10.04 -17.67
C ALA A 21 18.64 -10.16 -16.36
N SER A 22 19.34 -10.03 -15.22
CA SER A 22 18.76 -10.24 -13.89
C SER A 22 17.89 -9.06 -13.47
N ALA A 23 16.76 -9.34 -12.83
CA ALA A 23 16.02 -8.31 -12.10
C ALA A 23 16.86 -7.76 -10.94
N ALA A 24 16.73 -6.48 -10.65
CA ALA A 24 17.43 -5.83 -9.56
C ALA A 24 16.52 -4.81 -8.89
N ILE A 25 16.69 -4.66 -7.57
CA ILE A 25 15.98 -3.66 -6.77
C ILE A 25 16.22 -2.22 -7.26
N GLY A 26 17.27 -1.98 -8.05
CA GLY A 26 17.56 -0.67 -8.61
C GLY A 26 17.75 0.37 -7.51
N SER A 27 17.06 1.51 -7.64
CA SER A 27 16.96 2.54 -6.59
C SER A 27 15.63 2.48 -5.83
N ALA A 28 14.93 1.34 -5.90
CA ALA A 28 13.61 1.22 -5.29
C ALA A 28 13.70 1.31 -3.76
N GLY A 29 12.73 1.99 -3.15
CA GLY A 29 12.69 2.19 -1.72
C GLY A 29 11.37 2.78 -1.23
N ALA A 30 11.31 3.03 0.09
CA ALA A 30 10.09 3.47 0.76
C ALA A 30 9.56 4.83 0.25
N ALA A 31 10.44 5.68 -0.29
CA ALA A 31 10.09 6.99 -0.84
C ALA A 31 9.42 6.94 -2.22
N ASP A 32 9.30 5.76 -2.83
CA ASP A 32 8.70 5.61 -4.16
C ASP A 32 7.17 5.65 -4.12
N VAL A 33 6.57 5.37 -2.97
CA VAL A 33 5.14 5.52 -2.76
C VAL A 33 4.93 6.45 -1.59
N THR A 34 4.08 7.44 -1.78
CA THR A 34 3.72 8.41 -0.75
C THR A 34 2.25 8.32 -0.42
N LEU A 35 1.88 8.83 0.76
CA LEU A 35 0.50 9.08 1.15
C LEU A 35 0.46 10.33 2.03
N ALA A 36 -0.47 11.24 1.75
CA ALA A 36 -0.55 12.55 2.41
C ALA A 36 0.78 13.34 2.36
N GLY A 37 1.56 13.15 1.28
CA GLY A 37 2.88 13.77 1.10
C GLY A 37 4.01 13.16 1.92
N GLN A 38 3.77 12.09 2.69
CA GLN A 38 4.81 11.36 3.42
C GLN A 38 5.21 10.09 2.66
N PRO A 39 6.49 9.70 2.66
CA PRO A 39 6.90 8.39 2.16
C PRO A 39 6.34 7.27 3.03
N ALA A 40 6.34 6.04 2.51
CA ALA A 40 6.04 4.86 3.31
C ALA A 40 7.08 4.66 4.43
N ASP A 41 6.67 4.01 5.52
CA ASP A 41 7.52 3.72 6.68
C ASP A 41 8.48 2.55 6.40
N ALA A 42 8.06 1.61 5.56
CA ALA A 42 8.87 0.48 5.14
C ALA A 42 8.61 0.07 3.68
N PHE A 43 9.57 -0.66 3.13
CA PHE A 43 9.55 -1.19 1.77
C PHE A 43 9.98 -2.66 1.74
N ALA A 44 9.26 -3.47 0.99
CA ALA A 44 9.60 -4.85 0.67
C ALA A 44 9.70 -5.03 -0.85
N TYR A 45 10.65 -5.84 -1.28
CA TYR A 45 10.83 -6.20 -2.69
C TYR A 45 11.12 -7.69 -2.79
N GLN A 46 10.44 -8.37 -3.71
CA GLN A 46 10.69 -9.77 -3.98
C GLN A 46 10.61 -10.08 -5.48
N ASP A 47 11.61 -10.83 -5.95
CA ASP A 47 11.66 -11.38 -7.30
C ASP A 47 10.64 -12.51 -7.47
N GLY A 48 9.93 -12.53 -8.60
CA GLY A 48 8.92 -13.56 -8.89
C GLY A 48 7.65 -13.50 -8.03
N TRP A 49 7.40 -12.41 -7.33
CA TRP A 49 6.25 -12.26 -6.44
C TRP A 49 5.15 -11.41 -7.06
N ASN A 50 3.92 -11.92 -7.04
CA ASN A 50 2.71 -11.20 -7.47
C ASN A 50 1.73 -11.04 -6.30
N PRO A 51 1.65 -9.86 -5.65
CA PRO A 51 0.72 -9.63 -4.53
C PRO A 51 -0.76 -9.90 -4.86
N HIS A 52 -1.14 -9.85 -6.14
CA HIS A 52 -2.51 -10.09 -6.59
C HIS A 52 -2.85 -11.60 -6.67
N ALA A 53 -1.88 -12.49 -6.51
CA ALA A 53 -2.11 -13.93 -6.63
C ALA A 53 -3.09 -14.48 -5.57
N GLY A 54 -3.92 -15.45 -5.97
CA GLY A 54 -4.90 -16.11 -5.10
C GLY A 54 -6.10 -15.22 -4.72
N PRO A 55 -7.07 -15.75 -3.96
CA PRO A 55 -8.28 -15.02 -3.58
C PRO A 55 -8.09 -13.98 -2.47
N GLY A 56 -7.09 -14.15 -1.59
CA GLY A 56 -6.82 -13.26 -0.45
C GLY A 56 -5.57 -12.39 -0.59
N GLY A 57 -4.94 -12.40 -1.76
CA GLY A 57 -3.64 -11.80 -2.01
C GLY A 57 -2.51 -12.68 -1.50
N ASP A 58 -1.34 -12.43 -2.06
CA ASP A 58 -0.12 -13.10 -1.65
C ASP A 58 0.75 -12.11 -0.87
N THR A 59 0.80 -12.30 0.45
CA THR A 59 1.61 -11.49 1.37
C THR A 59 3.00 -12.09 1.62
N SER A 60 3.34 -13.22 0.98
CA SER A 60 4.62 -13.90 1.20
C SER A 60 5.83 -13.04 0.80
N GLY A 61 5.64 -12.09 -0.12
CA GLY A 61 6.65 -11.13 -0.55
C GLY A 61 7.06 -10.08 0.47
N PHE A 62 6.31 -9.93 1.57
CA PHE A 62 6.69 -9.02 2.65
C PHE A 62 7.91 -9.55 3.42
N GLY A 63 8.10 -10.87 3.46
CA GLY A 63 9.14 -11.52 4.25
C GLY A 63 9.06 -11.05 5.71
N THR A 64 10.18 -10.54 6.22
CA THR A 64 10.28 -9.96 7.58
C THR A 64 10.38 -8.44 7.56
N ALA A 65 10.16 -7.78 6.41
CA ALA A 65 10.38 -6.34 6.26
C ALA A 65 9.48 -5.49 7.16
N PHE A 66 8.30 -6.03 7.52
CA PHE A 66 7.26 -5.32 8.27
C PHE A 66 7.10 -5.81 9.73
N ASP A 67 7.86 -6.83 10.15
CA ASP A 67 7.73 -7.47 11.47
C ASP A 67 8.04 -6.51 12.64
N GLY A 68 8.86 -5.48 12.38
CA GLY A 68 9.24 -4.49 13.39
C GLY A 68 8.22 -3.37 13.60
N LEU A 69 7.20 -3.27 12.75
CA LEU A 69 6.22 -2.17 12.74
C LEU A 69 4.85 -2.61 13.28
N GLY A 70 4.57 -3.90 13.35
CA GLY A 70 3.36 -4.40 14.02
C GLY A 70 3.26 -5.91 13.99
N ALA A 71 2.14 -6.45 14.49
CA ALA A 71 1.97 -7.88 14.69
C ALA A 71 0.64 -8.39 14.13
N GLY A 72 0.66 -9.61 13.59
CA GLY A 72 -0.54 -10.26 13.05
C GLY A 72 -0.59 -10.27 11.52
N PRO A 73 -1.58 -10.96 10.95
CA PRO A 73 -1.67 -11.17 9.51
C PRO A 73 -2.23 -9.95 8.81
N PHE A 74 -1.67 -9.66 7.63
CA PHE A 74 -2.29 -8.74 6.67
C PHE A 74 -3.48 -9.41 5.99
N THR A 75 -4.52 -8.62 5.76
CA THR A 75 -5.77 -9.03 5.09
C THR A 75 -5.98 -8.22 3.84
N LEU A 76 -6.59 -8.82 2.82
CA LEU A 76 -6.91 -8.13 1.58
C LEU A 76 -7.94 -7.02 1.83
N LEU A 77 -7.62 -5.80 1.40
CA LEU A 77 -8.56 -4.68 1.38
C LEU A 77 -9.22 -4.57 0.01
N ASP A 78 -8.41 -4.46 -1.05
CA ASP A 78 -8.91 -4.30 -2.41
C ASP A 78 -7.82 -4.57 -3.44
N ARG A 79 -8.20 -4.58 -4.71
CA ARG A 79 -7.34 -4.89 -5.86
C ARG A 79 -7.68 -4.03 -7.06
N TYR A 80 -6.68 -3.80 -7.89
CA TYR A 80 -6.82 -3.08 -9.13
C TYR A 80 -5.92 -3.67 -10.21
N ASP A 81 -6.45 -3.79 -11.42
CA ASP A 81 -5.67 -4.01 -12.64
C ASP A 81 -6.32 -3.31 -13.84
N HIS A 82 -5.80 -3.51 -15.05
CA HIS A 82 -6.34 -2.88 -16.27
C HIS A 82 -7.72 -3.40 -16.69
N THR A 83 -8.17 -4.52 -16.14
CA THR A 83 -9.47 -5.15 -16.42
C THR A 83 -10.50 -4.73 -15.39
N ASP A 84 -10.11 -4.75 -14.12
CA ASP A 84 -10.98 -4.54 -12.97
C ASP A 84 -10.48 -3.36 -12.11
N GLY A 85 -11.38 -2.40 -11.88
CA GLY A 85 -11.17 -1.34 -10.90
C GLY A 85 -11.31 -1.85 -9.46
N PHE A 86 -11.04 -0.99 -8.49
CA PHE A 86 -11.30 -1.29 -7.08
C PHE A 86 -12.78 -1.62 -6.84
N SER A 87 -13.02 -2.66 -6.05
CA SER A 87 -14.37 -3.04 -5.65
C SER A 87 -14.99 -2.03 -4.69
N ASN A 88 -14.14 -1.33 -3.92
CA ASN A 88 -14.50 -0.28 -2.96
C ASN A 88 -15.56 -0.73 -1.96
N THR A 89 -15.39 -1.94 -1.44
CA THR A 89 -16.31 -2.52 -0.46
C THR A 89 -15.89 -2.11 0.95
N GLY A 90 -16.71 -1.30 1.63
CA GLY A 90 -16.51 -0.93 3.02
C GLY A 90 -16.46 0.58 3.24
N MET A 91 -15.76 1.01 4.28
CA MET A 91 -15.66 2.43 4.65
C MET A 91 -14.49 3.17 3.99
N LEU A 92 -13.56 2.44 3.39
CA LEU A 92 -12.45 3.01 2.64
C LEU A 92 -12.74 2.83 1.15
N THR A 93 -12.57 3.91 0.39
CA THR A 93 -12.63 3.87 -1.07
C THR A 93 -11.30 4.34 -1.63
N TYR A 94 -10.84 3.68 -2.69
CA TYR A 94 -9.54 3.87 -3.28
C TYR A 94 -9.66 4.38 -4.71
N THR A 95 -8.68 5.16 -5.13
CA THR A 95 -8.47 5.51 -6.54
C THR A 95 -7.04 5.25 -6.92
N PHE A 96 -6.81 4.94 -8.20
CA PHE A 96 -5.50 4.70 -8.76
C PHE A 96 -5.49 5.20 -10.21
N THR A 97 -4.42 5.88 -10.58
CA THR A 97 -4.21 6.36 -11.95
C THR A 97 -2.78 6.12 -12.36
N GLU A 98 -2.59 5.68 -13.60
CA GLU A 98 -1.29 5.63 -14.28
C GLU A 98 -1.07 6.94 -15.04
N THR A 99 -0.08 7.71 -14.62
CA THR A 99 0.41 8.87 -15.40
C THR A 99 1.35 8.40 -16.50
N THR A 100 2.14 7.37 -16.19
CA THR A 100 2.95 6.58 -17.12
C THR A 100 2.83 5.10 -16.74
N GLY A 101 3.40 4.19 -17.53
CA GLY A 101 3.46 2.77 -17.14
C GLY A 101 4.24 2.52 -15.84
N THR A 102 5.10 3.45 -15.41
CA THR A 102 5.96 3.27 -14.22
C THR A 102 5.66 4.27 -13.11
N SER A 103 4.62 5.10 -13.23
CA SER A 103 4.29 6.10 -12.22
C SER A 103 2.85 6.59 -12.30
N GLY A 104 2.38 7.13 -11.19
CA GLY A 104 1.04 7.69 -11.15
C GLY A 104 0.65 8.21 -9.79
N MET A 105 -0.67 8.29 -9.57
CA MET A 105 -1.25 8.76 -8.33
C MET A 105 -2.22 7.72 -7.78
N TRP A 106 -2.47 7.81 -6.48
CA TRP A 106 -3.49 7.02 -5.82
C TRP A 106 -4.10 7.81 -4.66
N SER A 107 -5.23 7.35 -4.16
CA SER A 107 -5.81 7.91 -2.94
C SER A 107 -6.60 6.88 -2.15
N VAL A 108 -6.80 7.20 -0.87
CA VAL A 108 -7.75 6.53 0.00
C VAL A 108 -8.65 7.58 0.65
N THR A 109 -9.95 7.34 0.60
CA THR A 109 -10.97 8.17 1.21
C THR A 109 -11.71 7.37 2.27
N ASN A 110 -11.81 7.92 3.48
CA ASN A 110 -12.71 7.39 4.49
C ASN A 110 -14.12 7.97 4.26
N THR A 111 -15.07 7.12 3.86
CA THR A 111 -16.44 7.51 3.55
C THR A 111 -17.33 7.65 4.78
N SER A 112 -16.82 7.27 5.96
CA SER A 112 -17.53 7.50 7.23
C SER A 112 -17.60 8.99 7.55
N ALA A 113 -18.76 9.44 8.03
CA ALA A 113 -18.93 10.80 8.53
C ALA A 113 -18.57 10.95 10.02
N THR A 114 -18.43 9.84 10.75
CA THR A 114 -18.32 9.86 12.22
C THR A 114 -17.21 8.98 12.77
N GLN A 115 -16.63 8.08 11.97
CA GLN A 115 -15.61 7.16 12.42
C GLN A 115 -14.27 7.48 11.76
N MET A 116 -13.25 7.68 12.59
CA MET A 116 -11.86 7.68 12.16
C MET A 116 -11.41 6.23 11.97
N VAL A 117 -10.55 6.00 10.98
CA VAL A 117 -9.87 4.72 10.76
C VAL A 117 -8.40 4.89 11.06
N THR A 118 -7.82 3.97 11.81
CA THR A 118 -6.36 3.79 11.92
C THR A 118 -6.05 2.37 11.50
N LEU A 119 -5.07 2.19 10.61
CA LEU A 119 -4.66 0.87 10.13
C LEU A 119 -3.22 0.88 9.63
N ASP A 120 -2.60 -0.30 9.62
CA ASP A 120 -1.42 -0.56 8.81
C ASP A 120 -1.87 -0.79 7.38
N LEU A 121 -1.52 0.12 6.48
CA LEU A 121 -1.93 0.07 5.08
C LEU A 121 -0.73 -0.32 4.20
N VAL A 122 -0.84 -1.44 3.49
CA VAL A 122 0.16 -1.85 2.50
C VAL A 122 -0.35 -1.60 1.09
N PHE A 123 0.43 -0.85 0.32
CA PHE A 123 0.27 -0.69 -1.12
C PHE A 123 1.26 -1.64 -1.81
N ALA A 124 0.80 -2.57 -2.65
CA ALA A 124 1.67 -3.57 -3.27
C ALA A 124 1.46 -3.69 -4.78
N ILE A 125 2.51 -3.44 -5.57
CA ILE A 125 2.50 -3.50 -7.03
C ILE A 125 3.21 -4.74 -7.53
N HIS A 126 2.64 -5.38 -8.55
CA HIS A 126 3.34 -6.30 -9.43
C HIS A 126 3.73 -5.61 -10.75
N ALA A 127 4.99 -5.74 -11.15
CA ALA A 127 5.48 -5.30 -12.46
C ALA A 127 6.68 -6.11 -12.94
N GLY A 128 6.65 -6.57 -14.20
CA GLY A 128 7.78 -7.22 -14.85
C GLY A 128 8.22 -8.55 -14.23
N ASN A 129 7.27 -9.28 -13.61
CA ASN A 129 7.44 -10.50 -12.80
C ASN A 129 7.77 -10.25 -11.31
N GLN A 130 8.04 -8.99 -10.92
CA GLN A 130 8.55 -8.64 -9.59
C GLN A 130 7.46 -7.93 -8.80
N GLY A 131 7.56 -8.01 -7.46
CA GLY A 131 6.63 -7.35 -6.55
C GLY A 131 7.34 -6.35 -5.63
N GLY A 132 6.72 -5.19 -5.45
CA GLY A 132 7.13 -4.17 -4.47
C GLY A 132 5.97 -3.86 -3.52
N ALA A 133 6.25 -3.71 -2.23
CA ALA A 133 5.26 -3.39 -1.21
C ALA A 133 5.73 -2.23 -0.33
N TRP A 134 4.83 -1.32 -0.02
CA TRP A 134 5.08 -0.13 0.78
C TRP A 134 4.08 -0.07 1.92
N LEU A 135 4.59 -0.07 3.15
CA LEU A 135 3.78 -0.05 4.38
C LEU A 135 3.69 1.39 4.91
N PHE A 136 2.47 1.83 5.16
CA PHE A 136 2.14 3.01 5.96
C PHE A 136 1.65 2.52 7.32
N ASP A 137 2.46 2.71 8.35
CA ASP A 137 2.25 2.23 9.71
C ASP A 137 1.32 3.17 10.47
N ASP A 138 0.35 2.63 11.23
CA ASP A 138 -0.60 3.42 12.02
C ASP A 138 -1.29 4.56 11.23
N GLN A 139 -1.58 4.34 9.94
CA GLN A 139 -2.12 5.35 9.06
C GLN A 139 -3.52 5.78 9.51
N MET A 140 -3.61 7.02 9.99
CA MET A 140 -4.86 7.62 10.43
C MET A 140 -5.59 8.30 9.25
N ILE A 141 -6.88 8.03 9.10
CA ILE A 141 -7.75 8.62 8.09
C ILE A 141 -9.02 9.16 8.77
N MET A 142 -9.10 10.48 8.88
CA MET A 142 -10.22 11.19 9.51
C MET A 142 -11.55 10.96 8.75
N PRO A 143 -12.71 11.08 9.42
CA PRO A 143 -14.00 10.99 8.75
C PRO A 143 -14.11 11.95 7.56
N GLY A 144 -14.52 11.45 6.40
CA GLY A 144 -14.66 12.22 5.16
C GLY A 144 -13.35 12.67 4.52
N ALA A 145 -12.20 12.36 5.11
CA ALA A 145 -10.90 12.78 4.59
C ALA A 145 -10.48 11.91 3.40
N THR A 146 -9.79 12.54 2.45
CA THR A 146 -9.08 11.88 1.35
C THR A 146 -7.59 12.13 1.51
N LEU A 147 -6.82 11.06 1.58
CA LEU A 147 -5.36 11.12 1.54
C LEU A 147 -4.91 10.75 0.14
N THR A 148 -4.11 11.60 -0.49
CA THR A 148 -3.56 11.39 -1.84
C THR A 148 -2.09 11.04 -1.77
N GLY A 149 -1.65 10.22 -2.71
CA GLY A 149 -0.28 9.75 -2.82
C GLY A 149 0.19 9.65 -4.26
N ASP A 150 1.49 9.66 -4.44
CA ASP A 150 2.16 9.34 -5.70
C ASP A 150 2.78 7.94 -5.60
N TRP A 151 2.98 7.29 -6.74
CA TRP A 151 3.71 6.02 -6.81
C TRP A 151 4.67 6.01 -8.02
N ARG A 152 5.75 5.25 -7.90
CA ARG A 152 6.69 4.97 -8.98
C ARG A 152 7.31 3.57 -8.87
N ILE A 153 7.69 3.02 -10.01
CA ILE A 153 8.41 1.76 -10.12
C ILE A 153 9.87 2.07 -10.46
N LEU A 154 10.78 1.86 -9.49
CA LEU A 154 12.22 2.10 -9.69
C LEU A 154 13.09 0.84 -9.66
N TRP A 155 12.50 -0.35 -9.49
CA TRP A 155 13.22 -1.58 -9.76
C TRP A 155 13.37 -1.80 -11.25
N THR A 156 14.36 -2.61 -11.63
CA THR A 156 14.67 -2.89 -13.01
C THR A 156 14.53 -4.37 -13.32
N VAL A 157 14.23 -4.65 -14.58
CA VAL A 157 14.16 -5.99 -15.16
C VAL A 157 14.98 -6.04 -16.43
N GLY A 158 15.52 -7.22 -16.74
CA GLY A 158 16.28 -7.42 -17.97
C GLY A 158 17.52 -6.52 -18.06
N GLN A 159 17.64 -5.74 -19.14
CA GLN A 159 18.79 -4.87 -19.43
C GLN A 159 18.74 -3.52 -18.69
N GLY A 160 18.18 -3.48 -17.48
CA GLY A 160 18.05 -2.24 -16.70
C GLY A 160 16.81 -1.40 -17.02
N ASN A 161 15.81 -1.98 -17.69
CA ASN A 161 14.54 -1.30 -17.98
C ASN A 161 13.63 -1.35 -16.76
N HIS A 162 12.82 -0.31 -16.56
CA HIS A 162 11.72 -0.35 -15.60
C HIS A 162 10.52 -1.05 -16.23
N PRO A 163 9.93 -2.05 -15.58
CA PRO A 163 8.74 -2.70 -16.10
C PRO A 163 7.50 -1.82 -15.90
N ASP A 164 6.59 -1.88 -16.87
CA ASP A 164 5.27 -1.26 -16.71
C ASP A 164 4.45 -1.98 -15.63
N PHE A 165 3.63 -1.19 -14.95
CA PHE A 165 2.62 -1.62 -14.00
C PHE A 165 1.75 -2.75 -14.57
N SER A 166 1.45 -3.75 -13.76
CA SER A 166 0.55 -4.84 -14.14
C SER A 166 -0.69 -4.90 -13.24
N ASN A 167 -0.50 -4.88 -11.93
CA ASN A 167 -1.61 -4.87 -10.97
C ASN A 167 -1.17 -4.29 -9.62
N LEU A 168 -2.17 -3.86 -8.85
CA LEU A 168 -2.05 -3.34 -7.49
C LEU A 168 -2.94 -4.18 -6.57
N THR A 169 -2.43 -4.43 -5.36
CA THR A 169 -3.19 -5.03 -4.27
C THR A 169 -2.97 -4.21 -3.01
N LEU A 170 -4.06 -3.94 -2.29
CA LEU A 170 -4.05 -3.23 -1.03
C LEU A 170 -4.30 -4.21 0.11
N PHE A 171 -3.49 -4.13 1.15
CA PHE A 171 -3.66 -4.94 2.35
C PHE A 171 -3.77 -4.07 3.60
N GLY A 172 -4.43 -4.62 4.62
CA GLY A 172 -4.67 -3.96 5.89
C GLY A 172 -4.37 -4.89 7.06
N ARG A 173 -3.82 -4.33 8.13
CA ARG A 173 -3.69 -4.94 9.45
C ARG A 173 -4.06 -3.92 10.52
N ASP A 174 -4.40 -4.39 11.72
CA ASP A 174 -4.70 -3.54 12.89
C ASP A 174 -5.74 -2.44 12.63
N ILE A 175 -6.75 -2.77 11.82
CA ILE A 175 -7.81 -1.85 11.43
C ILE A 175 -8.70 -1.53 12.64
N ALA A 176 -8.47 -0.36 13.22
CA ALA A 176 -9.23 0.19 14.32
C ALA A 176 -10.17 1.29 13.82
N THR A 177 -11.40 1.29 14.32
CA THR A 177 -12.36 2.36 14.06
C THR A 177 -12.78 3.01 15.36
N THR A 178 -12.66 4.33 15.42
CA THR A 178 -12.98 5.10 16.63
C THR A 178 -13.96 6.22 16.30
N PRO A 179 -15.08 6.35 17.02
CA PRO A 179 -15.99 7.47 16.84
C PRO A 179 -15.30 8.80 17.16
N VAL A 180 -15.49 9.81 16.31
CA VAL A 180 -15.10 11.19 16.59
C VAL A 180 -16.26 11.84 17.36
N PRO A 181 -16.03 12.37 18.59
CA PRO A 181 -17.09 13.02 19.36
C PRO A 181 -17.70 14.19 18.59
N GLU A 182 -19.03 14.21 18.49
CA GLU A 182 -19.70 15.35 17.88
C GLU A 182 -19.41 16.63 18.68
N PRO A 183 -19.23 17.80 18.03
CA PRO A 183 -18.96 19.06 18.72
C PRO A 183 -19.99 19.40 19.81
N GLN A 184 -21.22 18.89 19.69
CA GLN A 184 -22.31 19.15 20.64
C GLN A 184 -22.37 18.15 21.80
N ALA A 185 -21.74 16.98 21.70
CA ALA A 185 -21.74 15.99 22.77
C ALA A 185 -21.20 16.54 24.11
N PRO A 186 -20.04 17.24 24.16
CA PRO A 186 -19.58 17.86 25.40
C PRO A 186 -20.46 19.02 25.85
N ALA A 187 -21.03 19.79 24.93
CA ALA A 187 -21.95 20.89 25.27
C ALA A 187 -23.25 20.38 25.91
N MET A 188 -23.82 19.30 25.36
CA MET A 188 -25.01 18.62 25.88
C MET A 188 -24.73 17.96 27.24
N LEU A 189 -23.56 17.36 27.42
CA LEU A 189 -23.14 16.81 28.72
C LEU A 189 -23.05 17.92 29.78
N LEU A 190 -22.40 19.05 29.45
CA LEU A 190 -22.30 20.19 30.34
C LEU A 190 -23.67 20.82 30.65
N ALA A 191 -24.54 20.94 29.64
CA ALA A 191 -25.91 21.41 29.84
C ALA A 191 -26.70 20.47 30.76
N GLY A 192 -26.60 19.15 30.58
CA GLY A 192 -27.20 18.14 31.45
C GLY A 192 -26.69 18.22 32.89
N LEU A 193 -25.38 18.39 33.08
CA LEU A 193 -24.79 18.55 34.42
C LEU A 193 -25.24 19.86 35.09
N ALA A 194 -25.29 20.96 34.34
CA ALA A 194 -25.76 22.26 34.84
C ALA A 194 -27.22 22.20 35.32
N LEU A 195 -28.10 21.53 34.56
CA LEU A 195 -29.50 21.33 34.93
C LEU A 195 -29.64 20.48 36.19
N THR A 196 -28.86 19.40 36.31
CA THR A 196 -28.86 18.52 37.49
C THR A 196 -28.40 19.26 38.74
N ALA A 197 -27.34 20.07 38.64
CA ALA A 197 -26.86 20.91 39.74
C ALA A 197 -27.91 21.95 40.19
N LEU A 198 -28.63 22.55 39.24
CA LEU A 198 -29.73 23.50 39.51
C LEU A 198 -30.91 22.82 40.22
N ALA A 199 -31.28 21.62 39.80
CA ALA A 199 -32.35 20.83 40.42
C ALA A 199 -32.02 20.45 41.87
N LEU A 200 -30.80 19.98 42.13
CA LEU A 200 -30.32 19.66 43.48
C LEU A 200 -30.26 20.89 44.40
N ARG A 201 -29.88 22.05 43.87
CA ARG A 201 -29.87 23.31 44.62
C ARG A 201 -31.28 23.77 44.99
N ARG A 202 -32.28 23.53 44.13
CA ARG A 202 -33.69 23.84 44.43
C ARG A 202 -34.29 22.87 45.45
N GLY A 203 -33.91 21.59 45.42
CA GLY A 203 -34.37 20.58 46.37
C GLY A 203 -33.91 20.83 47.82
N ARG A 204 -32.72 21.43 48.02
CA ARG A 204 -32.18 21.77 49.36
C ARG A 204 -32.77 23.03 50.00
N ARG A 205 -33.59 23.80 49.28
CA ARG A 205 -34.22 25.05 49.78
C ARG A 205 -35.70 24.89 50.11
N ARG A 206 -36.21 23.65 50.12
CA ARG A 206 -37.51 23.27 50.68
C ARG A 206 -37.28 22.46 51.93
#